data_AF-X1VZ23-F1
#
_entry.id   AF-X1VZ23-F1
#
_cell.length_a   1.000
_cell.length_b   1.000
_cell.length_c   1.000
_cell.angle_alpha   90.00
_cell.angle_beta   90.00
_cell.angle_gamma   90.00
#
_symmetry.space_group_name_H-M   'P 1'
#
loop_
_entity.id
_entity.type
_entity.pdbx_description
1 polymer ?
#
loop_
_entity_poly.entity_id
_entity_poly.type
_entity_poly.pdbx_seq_one_letter_code
_entity_poly.pdbx_strand_id
1 'polypeptide(L)'
;EIRPLIMAIEDLHWVDKSSEEYLKSLLDGISGARIFLIFTYRPEFVHTWGGRSFHSQLTLNRLSNRESLTMMANLLDTEDINRDLETLILEKTEGVPFFIEEFVKSLKDLQVIEKKGNTCGIAKDIDTVIIPSTIQDVIMARVDILPEETKGVLQAGSVVGREFSHELIQIITGLQEQELLTHLSVLKDSELVYERGIYPQSTYIFKHAFTQAVP
;
A
#
# COMPACT_ATOMS: atom_id res chain seq x y z
N GLU A 1 15.89 -32.66 -9.18
CA GLU A 1 15.78 -31.41 -9.96
C GLU A 1 16.21 -30.26 -9.04
N ILE A 2 17.25 -29.48 -9.38
CA ILE A 2 17.73 -28.39 -8.52
C ILE A 2 17.01 -27.10 -8.92
N ARG A 3 16.10 -26.63 -8.06
CA ARG A 3 15.37 -25.37 -8.26
C ARG A 3 16.17 -24.19 -7.65
N PRO A 4 16.26 -23.04 -8.33
CA PRO A 4 16.89 -21.86 -7.74
C PRO A 4 16.07 -21.35 -6.55
N LEU A 5 16.75 -20.92 -5.49
CA LEU A 5 16.13 -20.27 -4.33
C LEU A 5 16.17 -18.76 -4.52
N ILE A 6 15.02 -18.10 -4.42
CA ILE A 6 14.92 -16.65 -4.38
C ILE A 6 14.51 -16.26 -2.97
N MET A 7 15.26 -15.36 -2.36
CA MET A 7 14.96 -14.83 -1.03
C MET A 7 14.93 -13.31 -1.09
N ALA A 8 13.82 -12.72 -0.66
CA ALA A 8 13.68 -11.30 -0.48
C ALA A 8 13.78 -10.98 1.02
N ILE A 9 14.62 -10.03 1.38
CA ILE A 9 14.78 -9.52 2.73
C ILE A 9 14.45 -8.03 2.68
N GLU A 10 13.35 -7.68 3.32
CA GLU A 10 12.82 -6.33 3.27
C GLU A 10 13.35 -5.48 4.43
N ASP A 11 13.35 -4.17 4.23
CA ASP A 11 13.61 -3.17 5.27
C ASP A 11 14.95 -3.34 6.02
N LEU A 12 16.05 -3.62 5.30
CA LEU A 12 17.38 -3.79 5.92
C LEU A 12 17.83 -2.59 6.75
N HIS A 13 17.27 -1.41 6.53
CA HIS A 13 17.54 -0.23 7.35
C HIS A 13 17.16 -0.38 8.83
N TRP A 14 16.40 -1.43 9.20
CA TRP A 14 16.08 -1.81 10.58
C TRP A 14 16.90 -2.99 11.11
N VAL A 15 17.80 -3.56 10.30
CA VAL A 15 18.60 -4.71 10.69
C VAL A 15 19.55 -4.35 11.84
N ASP A 16 19.68 -5.24 12.81
CA ASP A 16 20.73 -5.11 13.82
C ASP A 16 22.10 -5.48 13.24
N LYS A 17 23.17 -5.06 13.91
CA LYS A 17 24.54 -5.26 13.44
C LYS A 17 24.94 -6.73 13.29
N SER A 18 24.50 -7.61 14.21
CA SER A 18 24.84 -9.03 14.15
C SER A 18 24.16 -9.71 12.96
N SER A 19 22.91 -9.34 12.69
CA SER A 19 22.18 -9.78 11.49
C SER A 19 22.84 -9.26 10.20
N GLU A 20 23.31 -8.00 10.16
CA GLU A 20 24.07 -7.46 9.02
C GLU A 20 25.37 -8.25 8.74
N GLU A 21 26.14 -8.56 9.80
CA GLU A 21 27.37 -9.34 9.70
C GLU A 21 27.09 -10.77 9.18
N TYR A 22 25.99 -11.38 9.63
CA TYR A 22 25.55 -12.67 9.11
C TYR A 22 25.19 -12.60 7.62
N LEU A 23 24.43 -11.58 7.19
CA LEU A 23 24.08 -11.38 5.77
C LEU A 23 25.32 -11.21 4.90
N LYS A 24 26.34 -10.50 5.40
CA LYS A 24 27.63 -10.38 4.72
C LYS A 24 28.31 -11.74 4.57
N SER A 25 28.37 -12.54 5.63
CA SER A 25 28.93 -13.90 5.58
C SER A 25 28.15 -14.80 4.62
N LEU A 26 26.82 -14.67 4.56
CA LEU A 26 25.97 -15.39 3.62
C LEU A 26 26.31 -15.01 2.18
N LEU A 27 26.41 -13.71 1.88
CA LEU A 27 26.77 -13.20 0.55
C LEU A 27 28.12 -13.73 0.04
N ASP A 28 29.11 -13.82 0.93
CA ASP A 28 30.42 -14.39 0.59
C ASP A 28 30.36 -15.92 0.37
N GLY A 29 29.40 -16.62 1.00
CA GLY A 29 29.25 -18.07 0.94
C GLY A 29 28.36 -18.61 -0.18
N ILE A 30 27.51 -17.78 -0.80
CA ILE A 30 26.58 -18.23 -1.87
C ILE A 30 27.19 -18.29 -3.27
N SER A 31 28.48 -17.97 -3.42
CA SER A 31 29.17 -18.07 -4.71
C SER A 31 29.08 -19.48 -5.28
N GLY A 32 28.53 -19.62 -6.48
CA GLY A 32 28.31 -20.92 -7.14
C GLY A 32 27.02 -21.64 -6.73
N ALA A 33 26.27 -21.13 -5.76
CA ALA A 33 24.93 -21.62 -5.43
C ALA A 33 23.87 -21.01 -6.36
N ARG A 34 22.75 -21.72 -6.57
CA ARG A 34 21.59 -21.22 -7.32
C ARG A 34 20.68 -20.38 -6.42
N ILE A 35 21.23 -19.33 -5.81
CA ILE A 35 20.54 -18.47 -4.86
C ILE A 35 20.53 -17.03 -5.41
N PHE A 36 19.37 -16.38 -5.40
CA PHE A 36 19.22 -14.96 -5.71
C PHE A 36 18.66 -14.24 -4.47
N LEU A 37 19.43 -13.29 -3.95
CA LEU A 37 19.04 -12.48 -2.80
C LEU A 37 18.60 -11.10 -3.28
N ILE A 38 17.41 -10.68 -2.84
CA ILE A 38 16.85 -9.35 -3.09
C ILE A 38 16.79 -8.65 -1.74
N PHE A 39 17.33 -7.43 -1.68
CA PHE A 39 17.29 -6.61 -0.50
C PHE A 39 16.53 -5.32 -0.77
N THR A 40 15.66 -4.91 0.14
CA THR A 40 15.05 -3.58 0.11
C THR A 40 15.54 -2.76 1.31
N TYR A 41 15.82 -1.49 1.09
CA TYR A 41 16.30 -0.58 2.13
C TYR A 41 16.08 0.88 1.71
N ARG A 42 16.08 1.76 2.71
CA ARG A 42 16.01 3.20 2.44
C ARG A 42 17.38 3.73 1.98
N PRO A 43 17.43 4.77 1.13
CA PRO A 43 18.69 5.29 0.58
C PRO A 43 19.75 5.70 1.60
N GLU A 44 19.35 6.00 2.84
CA GLU A 44 20.25 6.40 3.92
C GLU A 44 20.99 5.22 4.56
N PHE A 45 20.53 3.98 4.31
CA PHE A 45 21.19 2.78 4.81
C PHE A 45 22.46 2.48 4.01
N VAL A 46 23.59 2.45 4.71
CA VAL A 46 24.91 2.20 4.12
C VAL A 46 25.36 0.80 4.50
N HIS A 47 25.46 -0.09 3.51
CA HIS A 47 25.96 -1.46 3.69
C HIS A 47 27.39 -1.64 3.15
N THR A 48 28.12 -2.61 3.70
CA THR A 48 29.54 -2.82 3.35
C THR A 48 29.80 -3.62 2.06
N TRP A 49 28.77 -4.13 1.38
CA TRP A 49 28.92 -4.99 0.18
C TRP A 49 28.57 -4.32 -1.15
N GLY A 50 28.34 -3.00 -1.18
CA GLY A 50 27.87 -2.29 -2.37
C GLY A 50 28.79 -2.33 -3.60
N GLY A 51 30.09 -2.52 -3.38
CA GLY A 51 31.11 -2.57 -4.45
C GLY A 51 31.48 -3.98 -4.94
N ARG A 52 30.76 -5.03 -4.52
CA ARG A 52 31.04 -6.41 -4.95
C ARG A 52 30.54 -6.64 -6.38
N SER A 53 31.26 -7.43 -7.18
CA SER A 53 30.88 -7.71 -8.58
C SER A 53 29.58 -8.51 -8.75
N PHE A 54 29.18 -9.23 -7.71
CA PHE A 54 27.92 -9.98 -7.65
C PHE A 54 26.74 -9.16 -7.11
N HIS A 55 26.95 -7.88 -6.82
CA HIS A 55 25.93 -6.96 -6.32
C HIS A 55 25.44 -6.05 -7.45
N SER A 56 24.12 -5.84 -7.52
CA SER A 56 23.50 -4.87 -8.41
C SER A 56 22.50 -4.06 -7.60
N GLN A 57 22.59 -2.74 -7.71
CA GLN A 57 21.71 -1.83 -7.00
C GLN A 57 20.77 -1.14 -7.98
N LEU A 58 19.47 -1.17 -7.67
CA LEU A 58 18.45 -0.42 -8.37
C LEU A 58 17.90 0.67 -7.44
N THR A 59 18.19 1.93 -7.75
CA THR A 59 17.60 3.06 -7.04
C THR A 59 16.22 3.36 -7.61
N LEU A 60 15.18 3.22 -6.79
CA LEU A 60 13.81 3.58 -7.16
C LEU A 60 13.59 5.06 -6.87
N ASN A 61 13.48 5.85 -7.93
CA ASN A 61 13.14 7.27 -7.84
C ASN A 61 11.62 7.47 -7.87
N ARG A 62 11.18 8.67 -7.50
CA ARG A 62 9.80 9.12 -7.78
C ARG A 62 9.52 9.01 -9.28
N LEU A 63 8.27 8.70 -9.61
CA LEU A 63 7.80 8.68 -10.99
C LEU A 63 7.91 10.08 -11.58
N SER A 64 8.35 10.15 -12.84
CA SER A 64 8.21 11.37 -13.62
C SER A 64 6.74 11.72 -13.83
N ASN A 65 6.45 12.96 -14.24
CA ASN A 65 5.08 13.37 -14.55
C ASN A 65 4.45 12.43 -15.60
N ARG A 66 5.21 12.05 -16.64
CA ARG A 66 4.73 11.14 -17.67
C ARG A 66 4.38 9.76 -17.10
N GLU A 67 5.25 9.18 -16.27
CA GLU A 67 4.99 7.88 -15.64
C GLU A 67 3.82 7.93 -14.65
N SER A 68 3.68 9.05 -13.93
CA SER A 68 2.54 9.28 -13.02
C SER A 68 1.21 9.33 -13.77
N LEU A 69 1.16 10.04 -14.91
CA LEU A 69 -0.02 10.10 -15.77
C LEU A 69 -0.33 8.72 -16.38
N THR A 70 0.68 7.98 -16.82
CA THR A 70 0.51 6.60 -17.30
C THR A 70 -0.06 5.68 -16.21
N MET A 71 0.47 5.78 -14.98
CA MET A 71 -0.05 5.00 -13.84
C MET A 71 -1.50 5.36 -13.55
N MET A 72 -1.84 6.65 -13.54
CA MET A 72 -3.21 7.11 -13.35
C MET A 72 -4.16 6.60 -14.45
N ALA A 73 -3.77 6.68 -15.71
CA ALA A 73 -4.56 6.17 -16.84
C ALA A 73 -4.90 4.68 -16.67
N ASN A 74 -3.92 3.88 -16.25
CA ASN A 74 -4.12 2.47 -15.94
C ASN A 74 -5.06 2.25 -14.73
N LEU A 75 -4.93 3.05 -13.67
CA LEU A 75 -5.81 2.96 -12.49
C LEU A 75 -7.25 3.38 -12.77
N LEU A 76 -7.45 4.29 -13.73
CA LEU A 76 -8.76 4.78 -14.17
C LEU A 76 -9.35 3.96 -15.31
N ASP A 77 -8.59 3.00 -15.86
CA ASP A 77 -8.96 2.22 -17.05
C ASP A 77 -9.38 3.15 -18.21
N THR A 78 -8.61 4.19 -18.49
CA THR A 78 -8.95 5.25 -19.45
C THR A 78 -7.74 5.58 -20.32
N GLU A 79 -7.95 5.92 -21.59
CA GLU A 79 -6.84 6.37 -22.46
C GLU A 79 -6.63 7.88 -22.39
N ASP A 80 -7.66 8.64 -22.03
CA ASP A 80 -7.64 10.09 -21.99
C ASP A 80 -8.05 10.62 -20.62
N ILE A 81 -7.34 11.65 -20.15
CA ILE A 81 -7.56 12.30 -18.86
C ILE A 81 -7.59 13.80 -19.06
N ASN A 82 -8.65 14.43 -18.55
CA ASN A 82 -8.79 15.87 -18.64
C ASN A 82 -7.64 16.57 -17.88
N ARG A 83 -7.14 17.66 -18.49
CA ARG A 83 -6.02 18.47 -18.00
C ARG A 83 -6.15 18.92 -16.54
N ASP A 84 -7.36 19.21 -16.07
CA ASP A 84 -7.59 19.65 -14.69
C ASP A 84 -7.28 18.51 -13.70
N LEU A 85 -7.67 17.28 -14.05
CA LEU A 85 -7.33 16.09 -13.25
C LEU A 85 -5.85 15.75 -13.34
N GLU A 86 -5.22 15.88 -14.52
CA GLU A 86 -3.77 15.71 -14.65
C GLU A 86 -3.00 16.66 -13.73
N THR A 87 -3.38 17.94 -13.74
CA THR A 87 -2.74 18.99 -12.95
C THR A 87 -2.89 18.70 -11.47
N LEU A 88 -4.11 18.38 -11.03
CA LEU A 88 -4.41 18.06 -9.64
C LEU A 88 -3.56 16.90 -9.13
N ILE A 89 -3.47 15.81 -9.89
CA ILE A 89 -2.74 14.61 -9.50
C ILE A 89 -1.24 14.87 -9.43
N LEU A 90 -0.68 15.57 -10.43
CA LEU A 90 0.75 15.90 -10.46
C LEU A 90 1.15 16.83 -9.31
N GLU A 91 0.30 17.80 -8.97
CA GLU A 91 0.55 18.73 -7.87
C GLU A 91 0.45 18.05 -6.50
N LYS A 92 -0.49 17.12 -6.32
CA LYS A 92 -0.76 16.53 -5.00
C LYS A 92 0.09 15.30 -4.68
N THR A 93 0.43 14.47 -5.67
CA THR A 93 1.00 13.15 -5.41
C THR A 93 2.52 13.09 -5.45
N GLU A 94 3.16 14.14 -5.98
CA GLU A 94 4.61 14.30 -6.10
C GLU A 94 5.34 13.08 -6.70
N GLY A 95 4.68 12.34 -7.61
CA GLY A 95 5.25 11.17 -8.27
C GLY A 95 5.45 9.95 -7.37
N VAL A 96 4.84 9.90 -6.18
CA VAL A 96 4.89 8.74 -5.30
C VAL A 96 3.81 7.74 -5.74
N PRO A 97 4.15 6.54 -6.25
CA PRO A 97 3.17 5.58 -6.78
C PRO A 97 2.02 5.28 -5.81
N PHE A 98 2.36 5.05 -4.54
CA PHE A 98 1.37 4.78 -3.50
C PHE A 98 0.39 5.94 -3.31
N PHE A 99 0.89 7.18 -3.33
CA PHE A 99 0.03 8.34 -3.17
C PHE A 99 -0.85 8.56 -4.40
N ILE A 100 -0.34 8.32 -5.61
CA ILE A 100 -1.15 8.35 -6.84
C ILE A 100 -2.31 7.36 -6.74
N GLU A 101 -2.04 6.12 -6.35
CA GLU A 101 -3.06 5.07 -6.23
C GLU A 101 -4.16 5.45 -5.24
N GLU A 102 -3.79 5.83 -4.02
CA GLU A 102 -4.77 6.13 -2.98
C GLU A 102 -5.49 7.44 -3.23
N PHE A 103 -4.83 8.45 -3.79
CA PHE A 103 -5.47 9.72 -4.15
C PHE A 103 -6.52 9.50 -5.25
N VAL A 104 -6.21 8.72 -6.29
CA VAL A 104 -7.18 8.34 -7.32
C VAL A 104 -8.37 7.59 -6.72
N LYS A 105 -8.14 6.66 -5.80
CA LYS A 105 -9.24 5.93 -5.13
C LYS A 105 -10.11 6.86 -4.29
N SER A 106 -9.50 7.73 -3.50
CA SER A 106 -10.23 8.72 -2.71
C SER A 106 -11.11 9.63 -3.59
N LEU A 107 -10.60 10.08 -4.73
CA LEU A 107 -11.40 10.86 -5.69
C LEU A 107 -12.56 10.06 -6.30
N LYS A 108 -12.41 8.74 -6.51
CA LYS A 108 -13.52 7.86 -6.93
C LYS A 108 -14.54 7.69 -5.81
N ASP A 109 -14.10 7.42 -4.59
CA ASP A 109 -14.95 7.17 -3.42
C ASP A 109 -15.79 8.43 -3.09
N LEU A 110 -15.20 9.62 -3.21
CA LEU A 110 -15.88 10.92 -3.04
C LEU A 110 -16.73 11.34 -4.26
N GLN A 111 -16.73 10.54 -5.34
CA GLN A 111 -17.39 10.85 -6.61
C GLN A 111 -16.98 12.23 -7.17
N VAL A 112 -15.70 12.57 -7.06
CA VAL A 112 -15.12 13.82 -7.61
C VAL A 112 -14.79 13.66 -9.08
N ILE A 113 -14.38 12.45 -9.49
CA ILE A 113 -14.06 12.12 -10.87
C ILE A 113 -15.16 11.27 -11.50
N GLU A 114 -15.40 11.47 -12.79
CA GLU A 114 -16.36 10.73 -13.59
C GLU A 114 -15.71 10.31 -14.91
N LYS A 115 -16.06 9.10 -15.37
CA LYS A 115 -15.63 8.58 -16.67
C LYS A 115 -16.77 8.78 -17.68
N LYS A 116 -16.50 9.56 -18.74
CA LYS A 116 -17.42 9.78 -19.87
C LYS A 116 -16.83 9.14 -21.12
N GLY A 117 -17.28 7.93 -21.45
CA GLY A 117 -16.69 7.15 -22.53
C GLY A 117 -15.26 6.73 -22.18
N ASN A 118 -14.29 7.21 -22.95
CA ASN A 118 -12.87 6.90 -22.77
C ASN A 118 -12.04 8.07 -22.19
N THR A 119 -12.74 9.11 -21.70
CA THR A 119 -12.13 10.26 -21.05
C THR A 119 -12.58 10.30 -19.59
N CYS A 120 -11.63 10.43 -18.66
CA CYS A 120 -11.92 10.68 -17.26
C CYS A 120 -11.63 12.14 -16.91
N GLY A 121 -12.51 12.76 -16.15
CA GLY A 121 -12.36 14.15 -15.73
C GLY A 121 -13.08 14.43 -14.44
N ILE A 122 -12.97 15.68 -13.98
CA ILE A 122 -13.58 16.12 -12.73
C ILE A 122 -15.08 16.39 -12.99
N ALA A 123 -15.93 15.77 -12.17
CA ALA A 123 -17.37 15.73 -12.31
C ALA A 123 -18.09 16.84 -11.53
N LYS A 124 -17.51 17.24 -10.40
CA LYS A 124 -18.03 18.25 -9.47
C LYS A 124 -17.15 19.49 -9.50
N ASP A 125 -17.72 20.62 -9.11
CA ASP A 125 -16.93 21.82 -8.89
C ASP A 125 -15.92 21.54 -7.76
N ILE A 126 -14.63 21.61 -8.06
CA ILE A 126 -13.52 21.33 -7.12
C ILE A 126 -13.70 22.14 -5.84
N ASP A 127 -14.22 23.35 -5.97
CA ASP A 127 -14.41 24.30 -4.87
C ASP A 127 -15.45 23.83 -3.83
N THR A 128 -16.27 22.84 -4.17
CA THR A 128 -17.30 22.29 -3.27
C THR A 128 -16.87 21.03 -2.53
N VAL A 129 -15.74 20.43 -2.90
CA VAL A 129 -15.25 19.19 -2.29
C VAL A 129 -13.89 19.45 -1.64
N ILE A 130 -13.75 19.05 -0.37
CA ILE A 130 -12.47 19.11 0.33
C ILE A 130 -11.55 18.06 -0.32
N ILE A 131 -10.63 18.52 -1.16
CA ILE A 131 -9.64 17.65 -1.79
C ILE A 131 -8.53 17.34 -0.78
N PRO A 132 -8.26 16.05 -0.49
CA PRO A 132 -7.15 15.65 0.36
C PRO A 132 -5.81 16.24 -0.10
N SER A 133 -5.04 16.77 0.84
CA SER A 133 -3.76 17.42 0.53
C SER A 133 -2.55 16.56 0.87
N THR A 134 -2.73 15.61 1.79
CA THR A 134 -1.71 14.66 2.24
C THR A 134 -2.17 13.22 2.05
N ILE A 135 -1.23 12.27 2.09
CA ILE A 135 -1.58 10.85 2.10
C ILE A 135 -2.44 10.47 3.31
N GLN A 136 -2.25 11.14 4.45
CA GLN A 136 -3.06 10.91 5.63
C GLN A 136 -4.50 11.38 5.39
N ASP A 137 -4.68 12.57 4.82
CA ASP A 137 -6.00 13.09 4.45
C ASP A 137 -6.71 12.15 3.48
N VAL A 138 -5.96 11.56 2.53
CA VAL A 138 -6.50 10.61 1.55
C VAL A 138 -7.04 9.37 2.24
N ILE A 139 -6.25 8.76 3.12
CA ILE A 139 -6.68 7.57 3.86
C ILE A 139 -7.85 7.91 4.79
N MET A 140 -7.79 9.03 5.50
CA MET A 140 -8.90 9.48 6.37
C MET A 140 -10.18 9.72 5.58
N ALA A 141 -10.12 10.39 4.42
CA ALA A 141 -11.30 10.63 3.60
C ALA A 141 -11.97 9.34 3.13
N ARG A 142 -11.19 8.27 2.87
CA ARG A 142 -11.73 6.94 2.53
C ARG A 142 -12.34 6.26 3.75
N VAL A 143 -11.71 6.38 4.91
CA VAL A 143 -12.25 5.86 6.18
C VAL A 143 -13.55 6.57 6.54
N ASP A 144 -13.65 7.89 6.36
CA ASP A 144 -14.80 8.71 6.74
C ASP A 144 -16.10 8.32 6.01
N ILE A 145 -15.98 7.75 4.81
CA ILE A 145 -17.11 7.26 4.00
C ILE A 145 -17.64 5.91 4.51
N LEU A 146 -16.87 5.17 5.30
CA LEU A 146 -17.30 3.88 5.84
C LEU A 146 -18.50 4.05 6.81
N PRO A 147 -19.39 3.05 6.90
CA PRO A 147 -20.37 2.99 7.98
C PRO A 147 -19.68 3.05 9.36
N GLU A 148 -20.29 3.73 10.33
CA GLU A 148 -19.70 3.92 11.67
C GLU A 148 -19.32 2.59 12.36
N GLU A 149 -20.15 1.57 12.23
CA GLU A 149 -19.85 0.23 12.78
C GLU A 149 -18.63 -0.41 12.10
N THR A 150 -18.47 -0.20 10.78
CA THR A 150 -17.31 -0.66 10.03
C THR A 150 -16.03 0.09 10.43
N LYS A 151 -16.13 1.41 10.71
CA LYS A 151 -15.00 2.19 11.26
C LYS A 151 -14.58 1.63 12.61
N GLY A 152 -15.53 1.28 13.48
CA GLY A 152 -15.25 0.65 14.77
C GLY A 152 -14.45 -0.66 14.64
N VAL A 153 -14.79 -1.51 13.66
CA VAL A 153 -14.01 -2.74 13.37
C VAL A 153 -12.59 -2.41 12.90
N LEU A 154 -12.43 -1.40 12.03
CA LEU A 154 -11.12 -0.96 11.55
C LEU A 154 -10.23 -0.43 12.69
N GLN A 155 -10.79 0.40 13.56
CA GLN A 155 -10.11 0.94 14.75
C GLN A 155 -9.76 -0.14 15.76
N ALA A 156 -10.67 -1.10 16.00
CA ALA A 156 -10.35 -2.24 16.85
C ALA A 156 -9.17 -3.04 16.29
N GLY A 157 -9.09 -3.22 14.97
CA GLY A 157 -7.95 -3.85 14.30
C GLY A 157 -6.66 -3.05 14.44
N SER A 158 -6.71 -1.71 14.35
CA SER A 158 -5.51 -0.87 14.40
C SER A 158 -4.82 -0.93 15.76
N VAL A 159 -5.60 -1.05 16.83
CA VAL A 159 -5.12 -1.23 18.22
C VAL A 159 -4.43 -2.59 18.40
N VAL A 160 -4.88 -3.63 17.72
CA VAL A 160 -4.24 -4.97 17.80
C VAL A 160 -2.85 -4.95 17.18
N GLY A 161 -2.71 -4.41 15.97
CA GLY A 161 -1.45 -4.39 15.27
C GLY A 161 -1.59 -4.40 13.75
N ARG A 162 -0.48 -4.70 13.06
CA ARG A 162 -0.42 -4.72 11.58
C ARG A 162 -1.24 -5.85 10.96
N GLU A 163 -1.42 -6.94 11.70
CA GLU A 163 -2.29 -8.06 11.34
C GLU A 163 -3.10 -8.52 12.56
N PHE A 164 -4.32 -9.00 12.33
CA PHE A 164 -5.22 -9.48 13.37
C PHE A 164 -6.04 -10.68 12.88
N SER A 165 -6.36 -11.62 13.77
CA SER A 165 -7.17 -12.80 13.41
C SER A 165 -8.67 -12.50 13.48
N HIS A 166 -9.46 -13.27 12.73
CA HIS A 166 -10.92 -13.22 12.81
C HIS A 166 -11.43 -13.41 14.26
N GLU A 167 -10.90 -14.41 14.96
CA GLU A 167 -11.30 -14.73 16.33
C GLU A 167 -11.02 -13.56 17.29
N LEU A 168 -9.85 -12.93 17.18
CA LEU A 168 -9.47 -11.84 18.07
C LEU A 168 -10.34 -10.59 17.86
N ILE A 169 -10.60 -10.23 16.60
CA ILE A 169 -11.42 -9.04 16.32
C ILE A 169 -12.89 -9.27 16.72
N GLN A 170 -13.39 -10.50 16.61
CA GLN A 170 -14.71 -10.89 17.09
C GLN A 170 -14.83 -10.71 18.61
N ILE A 171 -13.82 -11.14 19.37
CA ILE A 171 -13.78 -10.98 20.83
C ILE A 171 -13.75 -9.50 21.23
N ILE A 172 -12.95 -8.68 20.55
CA ILE A 172 -12.77 -7.26 20.89
C ILE A 172 -14.04 -6.45 20.58
N THR A 173 -14.63 -6.70 19.42
CA THR A 173 -15.81 -5.94 18.96
C THR A 173 -17.11 -6.44 19.58
N GLY A 174 -17.16 -7.71 20.02
CA GLY A 174 -18.36 -8.34 20.58
C GLY A 174 -19.49 -8.54 19.56
N LEU A 175 -19.21 -8.33 18.27
CA LEU A 175 -20.18 -8.45 17.19
C LEU A 175 -20.54 -9.92 16.92
N GLN A 176 -21.75 -10.14 16.43
CA GLN A 176 -22.14 -11.46 15.94
C GLN A 176 -21.33 -11.81 14.69
N GLU A 177 -21.07 -13.10 14.47
CA GLU A 177 -20.23 -13.58 13.38
C GLU A 177 -20.66 -13.04 12.01
N GLN A 178 -21.96 -13.11 11.72
CA GLN A 178 -22.50 -12.65 10.44
C GLN A 178 -22.31 -11.14 10.22
N GLU A 179 -22.45 -10.35 11.29
CA GLU A 179 -22.31 -8.89 11.27
C GLU A 179 -20.85 -8.50 11.07
N LEU A 180 -19.94 -9.13 11.81
CA LEU A 180 -18.49 -8.95 11.65
C LEU A 180 -18.04 -9.28 10.22
N LEU A 181 -18.51 -10.40 9.65
CA LEU A 181 -18.19 -10.77 8.27
C LEU A 181 -18.68 -9.73 7.26
N THR A 182 -19.83 -9.09 7.49
CA THR A 182 -20.30 -7.99 6.65
C THR A 182 -19.36 -6.79 6.71
N HIS A 183 -18.95 -6.34 7.91
CA HIS A 183 -18.00 -5.23 8.04
C HIS A 183 -16.63 -5.55 7.45
N LEU A 184 -16.11 -6.76 7.69
CA LEU A 184 -14.85 -7.22 7.10
C LEU A 184 -14.93 -7.30 5.57
N SER A 185 -16.10 -7.65 5.00
CA SER A 185 -16.31 -7.57 3.56
C SER A 185 -16.19 -6.13 3.06
N VAL A 186 -16.84 -5.16 3.72
CA VAL A 186 -16.75 -3.74 3.35
C VAL A 186 -15.30 -3.23 3.43
N LEU A 187 -14.54 -3.64 4.46
CA LEU A 187 -13.13 -3.28 4.60
C LEU A 187 -12.23 -3.89 3.52
N LYS A 188 -12.57 -5.10 3.04
CA LYS A 188 -11.89 -5.73 1.89
C LYS A 188 -12.26 -5.06 0.57
N ASP A 189 -13.54 -4.76 0.37
CA ASP A 189 -14.03 -4.14 -0.86
C ASP A 189 -13.51 -2.70 -1.02
N SER A 190 -13.28 -2.01 0.10
CA SER A 190 -12.58 -0.72 0.15
C SER A 190 -11.04 -0.85 0.08
N GLU A 191 -10.50 -2.06 -0.05
CA GLU A 191 -9.06 -2.36 -0.06
C GLU A 191 -8.27 -1.75 1.12
N LEU A 192 -8.92 -1.51 2.26
CA LEU A 192 -8.23 -1.03 3.47
C LEU A 192 -7.54 -2.20 4.18
N VAL A 193 -8.09 -3.40 4.03
CA VAL A 193 -7.63 -4.64 4.66
C VAL A 193 -7.65 -5.78 3.63
N TYR A 194 -6.65 -6.66 3.69
CA TYR A 194 -6.63 -7.93 2.94
C TYR A 194 -6.79 -9.12 3.86
N GLU A 195 -7.45 -10.16 3.35
CA GLU A 195 -7.59 -11.45 4.03
C GLU A 195 -6.53 -12.44 3.56
N ARG A 196 -5.88 -13.11 4.52
CA ARG A 196 -4.93 -14.18 4.28
C ARG A 196 -5.39 -15.45 4.99
N GLY A 197 -5.25 -16.59 4.31
CA GLY A 197 -5.67 -17.88 4.85
C GLY A 197 -7.11 -18.20 4.49
N ILE A 198 -7.66 -19.20 5.17
CA ILE A 198 -9.03 -19.68 4.93
C ILE A 198 -9.78 -19.58 6.23
N TYR A 199 -10.99 -19.04 6.16
CA TYR A 199 -11.92 -19.00 7.27
C TYR A 199 -12.07 -20.38 7.96
N PRO A 200 -12.08 -20.48 9.30
CA PRO A 200 -12.02 -19.40 10.29
C PRO A 200 -10.59 -18.99 10.72
N GLN A 201 -9.55 -19.62 10.17
CA GLN A 201 -8.14 -19.27 10.46
C GLN A 201 -7.65 -18.10 9.59
N SER A 202 -8.56 -17.26 9.11
CA SER A 202 -8.19 -16.08 8.34
C SER A 202 -7.58 -15.01 9.24
N THR A 203 -6.51 -14.41 8.74
CA THR A 203 -5.93 -13.19 9.28
C THR A 203 -6.18 -12.04 8.34
N TYR A 204 -6.35 -10.87 8.92
CA TYR A 204 -6.60 -9.62 8.24
C TYR A 204 -5.39 -8.73 8.39
N ILE A 205 -4.92 -8.16 7.29
CA ILE A 205 -3.70 -7.36 7.23
C ILE A 205 -4.06 -6.00 6.67
N PHE A 206 -3.67 -4.93 7.36
CA PHE A 206 -3.81 -3.58 6.82
C PHE A 206 -3.01 -3.46 5.53
N LYS A 207 -3.64 -2.93 4.49
CA LYS A 207 -2.97 -2.73 3.21
C LYS A 207 -1.72 -1.85 3.36
N HIS A 208 -1.82 -0.81 4.20
CA HIS A 208 -0.73 0.13 4.46
C HIS A 208 -0.64 0.52 5.93
N ALA A 209 0.58 0.86 6.38
CA ALA A 209 0.82 1.34 7.74
C ALA A 209 0.02 2.62 8.08
N PHE A 210 -0.25 3.47 7.09
CA PHE A 210 -1.10 4.66 7.27
C PHE A 210 -2.56 4.32 7.57
N THR A 211 -3.07 3.20 7.04
CA THR A 211 -4.41 2.69 7.36
C THR A 211 -4.47 2.14 8.78
N GLN A 212 -3.38 1.55 9.27
CA GLN A 212 -3.27 1.17 10.69
C GLN A 212 -3.17 2.41 11.59
N ALA A 213 -2.59 3.52 11.13
CA ALA A 213 -2.44 4.74 11.91
C ALA A 213 -3.74 5.56 12.06
N VAL A 214 -4.88 5.02 11.61
CA VAL A 214 -6.20 5.64 11.81
C VAL A 214 -6.54 5.61 13.31
N PRO A 215 -6.81 6.78 13.94
CA PRO A 215 -7.15 6.89 15.35
C PRO A 215 -8.54 6.37 15.68
#